data_AF-V4C234-F1
#
_entry.id   AF-V4C234-F1
#
_cell.length_a   1.000
_cell.length_b   1.000
_cell.length_c   1.000
_cell.angle_alpha   90.00
_cell.angle_beta   90.00
_cell.angle_gamma   90.00
#
_symmetry.space_group_name_H-M   'P 1'
#
loop_
_entity.id
_entity.type
_entity.pdbx_description
1 polymer ?
#
loop_
_entity_poly.entity_id
_entity_poly.type
_entity_poly.pdbx_seq_one_letter_code
_entity_poly.pdbx_strand_id
1 'polypeptide(L)'
;MKAHILLQLLPGLVTFNCFHKDILRITNQHEKASIDMFDHLIEVNELKFEFEKYCFSEKDFIFIKELIYGILPGNSELISRQDKIFLYEIISNKRTSVDVDKWDYFARDCLMVGMKSNFDHMRCMKFRRVIDDGSGKMQLCLRDKEVSNIYEMFQIRNNIHRLVCKHAVTLGVEMMHVDALVLAEKSKLLVTDGTWNISECIKDMDAFTKLNDNIFNRILYSTEENLQEARKLLERVENRKLYRKKGLPSAKYSNEKHIPRHNYTGPGARLDLRFDSNDNPNQREEPICRIDQAALKHDIIYRDHEDLESSHKADQQMIHELESTPNPREKVGGALVTRLLKSKMKLGMGIADEIHK
;
A
#
# COMPACT_ATOMS: atom_id res chain seq x y z
N MET A 1 5.00 22.81 -7.89
CA MET A 1 5.81 21.66 -7.46
C MET A 1 5.71 21.30 -5.97
N LYS A 2 5.25 22.18 -5.07
CA LYS A 2 5.00 21.82 -3.65
C LYS A 2 3.72 21.00 -3.40
N ALA A 3 2.82 20.90 -4.38
CA ALA A 3 1.56 20.17 -4.23
C ALA A 3 1.74 18.64 -4.26
N HIS A 4 2.49 18.09 -5.23
CA HIS A 4 2.57 16.63 -5.43
C HIS A 4 3.28 15.86 -4.30
N ILE A 5 4.30 16.48 -3.69
CA ILE A 5 5.13 15.86 -2.65
C ILE A 5 4.42 15.78 -1.29
N LEU A 6 3.45 16.68 -1.03
CA LEU A 6 2.61 16.64 0.18
C LEU A 6 1.41 15.68 0.03
N LEU A 7 1.03 15.33 -1.21
CA LEU A 7 -0.18 14.57 -1.52
C LEU A 7 -0.07 13.06 -1.20
N GLN A 8 1.12 12.46 -1.12
CA GLN A 8 1.24 11.00 -0.91
C GLN A 8 1.43 10.57 0.56
N LEU A 9 1.76 11.50 1.47
CA LEU A 9 2.19 11.17 2.83
C LEU A 9 1.28 11.69 3.94
N LEU A 10 0.35 12.58 3.61
CA LEU A 10 -0.63 13.03 4.58
C LEU A 10 -1.71 11.95 4.73
N PRO A 11 -1.98 11.47 5.97
CA PRO A 11 -3.08 10.55 6.25
C PRO A 11 -4.39 11.01 5.61
N GLY A 12 -4.63 12.31 5.59
CA GLY A 12 -5.78 12.94 4.94
C GLY A 12 -5.94 12.52 3.49
N LEU A 13 -4.90 12.60 2.66
CA LEU A 13 -5.06 12.38 1.23
C LEU A 13 -5.18 10.92 0.82
N VAL A 14 -4.48 10.03 1.51
CA VAL A 14 -4.69 8.60 1.35
C VAL A 14 -6.11 8.24 1.79
N THR A 15 -6.57 8.81 2.91
CA THR A 15 -7.95 8.65 3.39
C THR A 15 -8.97 9.16 2.38
N PHE A 16 -8.77 10.36 1.80
CA PHE A 16 -9.66 10.91 0.76
C PHE A 16 -9.62 10.10 -0.53
N ASN A 17 -8.46 9.60 -0.95
CA ASN A 17 -8.34 8.74 -2.13
C ASN A 17 -9.05 7.39 -1.91
N CYS A 18 -8.87 6.77 -0.74
CA CYS A 18 -9.61 5.57 -0.34
C CYS A 18 -11.12 5.84 -0.25
N PHE A 19 -11.53 6.96 0.37
CA PHE A 19 -12.92 7.41 0.44
C PHE A 19 -13.54 7.59 -0.96
N HIS A 20 -12.87 8.31 -1.86
CA HIS A 20 -13.34 8.49 -3.23
C HIS A 20 -13.35 7.17 -4.01
N LYS A 21 -12.41 6.27 -3.77
CA LYS A 21 -12.44 4.93 -4.37
C LYS A 21 -13.64 4.11 -3.89
N ASP A 22 -13.99 4.20 -2.61
CA ASP A 22 -15.10 3.46 -2.02
C ASP A 22 -16.47 4.05 -2.39
N ILE A 23 -16.60 5.37 -2.45
CA ILE A 23 -17.85 6.06 -2.85
C ILE A 23 -18.00 6.15 -4.37
N LEU A 24 -16.99 6.66 -5.08
CA LEU A 24 -17.09 7.00 -6.50
C LEU A 24 -16.56 5.89 -7.42
N ARG A 25 -15.80 4.91 -6.91
CA ARG A 25 -15.18 3.83 -7.72
C ARG A 25 -14.29 4.30 -8.87
N ILE A 26 -13.71 5.50 -8.77
CA ILE A 26 -12.85 6.09 -9.80
C ILE A 26 -11.37 5.92 -9.41
N THR A 27 -10.51 5.62 -10.38
CA THR A 27 -9.05 5.52 -10.22
C THR A 27 -8.35 6.74 -10.85
N ASN A 28 -7.16 7.12 -10.36
CA ASN A 28 -6.35 8.27 -10.83
C ASN A 28 -6.94 9.68 -10.61
N GLN A 29 -7.78 9.86 -9.58
CA GLN A 29 -8.32 11.18 -9.26
C GLN A 29 -7.26 12.18 -8.80
N HIS A 30 -6.22 11.75 -8.08
CA HIS A 30 -5.27 12.70 -7.49
C HIS A 30 -4.34 13.35 -8.53
N GLU A 31 -3.92 12.64 -9.59
CA GLU A 31 -3.19 13.28 -10.69
C GLU A 31 -4.08 14.19 -11.53
N LYS A 32 -5.33 13.78 -11.80
CA LYS A 32 -6.32 14.64 -12.49
C LYS A 32 -6.62 15.90 -11.68
N ALA A 33 -6.94 15.75 -10.40
CA ALA A 33 -7.15 16.86 -9.49
C ALA A 33 -5.90 17.75 -9.35
N SER A 34 -4.69 17.18 -9.45
CA SER A 34 -3.45 17.97 -9.44
C SER A 34 -3.33 18.88 -10.66
N ILE A 35 -3.72 18.41 -11.85
CA ILE A 35 -3.68 19.26 -13.06
C ILE A 35 -4.83 20.28 -13.08
N ASP A 36 -6.01 19.91 -12.56
CA ASP A 36 -7.16 20.82 -12.46
C ASP A 36 -6.90 21.93 -11.42
N MET A 37 -6.31 21.56 -10.27
CA MET A 37 -5.88 22.52 -9.26
C MET A 37 -4.72 23.40 -9.74
N PHE A 38 -3.85 22.87 -10.60
CA PHE A 38 -2.81 23.68 -11.23
C PHE A 38 -3.40 24.74 -12.16
N ASP A 39 -4.32 24.35 -13.05
CA ASP A 39 -5.02 25.31 -13.93
C ASP A 39 -5.75 26.38 -13.10
N HIS A 40 -6.52 25.95 -12.08
CA HIS A 40 -7.21 26.86 -11.16
C HIS A 40 -6.27 27.82 -10.41
N LEU A 41 -5.11 27.33 -9.92
CA LEU A 41 -4.11 28.15 -9.26
C LEU A 41 -3.55 29.23 -10.19
N ILE A 42 -3.34 28.91 -11.48
CA ILE A 42 -2.86 29.89 -12.47
C ILE A 42 -3.93 30.95 -12.74
N GLU A 43 -5.18 30.54 -12.89
CA GLU A 43 -6.31 31.41 -13.22
C GLU A 43 -6.65 32.39 -12.09
N VAL A 44 -6.93 31.87 -10.88
CA VAL A 44 -7.40 32.69 -9.74
C VAL A 44 -6.35 33.70 -9.27
N ASN A 45 -5.06 33.37 -9.44
CA ASN A 45 -3.96 34.24 -9.04
C ASN A 45 -3.38 35.04 -10.20
N GLU A 46 -4.02 35.01 -11.38
CA GLU A 46 -3.61 35.73 -12.60
C GLU A 46 -2.13 35.51 -12.98
N LEU A 47 -1.60 34.30 -12.70
CA LEU A 47 -0.17 34.04 -12.79
C LEU A 47 0.34 33.96 -14.22
N LYS A 48 -0.55 33.85 -15.22
CA LYS A 48 -0.16 33.79 -16.63
C LYS A 48 0.71 35.00 -17.01
N PHE A 49 0.34 36.21 -16.56
CA PHE A 49 1.10 37.43 -16.80
C PHE A 49 2.47 37.45 -16.09
N GLU A 50 2.56 36.86 -14.91
CA GLU A 50 3.84 36.76 -14.20
C GLU A 50 4.78 35.77 -14.91
N PHE A 51 4.25 34.63 -15.35
CA PHE A 51 5.01 33.63 -16.09
C PHE A 51 5.50 34.14 -17.45
N GLU A 52 4.73 34.99 -18.13
CA GLU A 52 5.14 35.63 -19.38
C GLU A 52 6.43 36.46 -19.22
N LYS A 53 6.64 37.10 -18.06
CA LYS A 53 7.90 37.83 -17.76
C LYS A 53 9.13 36.92 -17.75
N TYR A 54 8.94 35.62 -17.52
CA TYR A 54 9.98 34.59 -17.54
C TYR A 54 9.97 33.75 -18.82
N CYS A 55 9.34 34.25 -19.89
CA CYS A 55 9.27 33.61 -21.21
C CYS A 55 8.56 32.24 -21.22
N PHE A 56 7.60 32.02 -20.31
CA PHE A 56 6.76 30.84 -20.36
C PHE A 56 5.75 30.92 -21.51
N SER A 57 5.62 29.82 -22.24
CA SER A 57 4.67 29.64 -23.33
C SER A 57 3.54 28.68 -22.92
N GLU A 58 2.45 28.63 -23.71
CA GLU A 58 1.38 27.64 -23.51
C GLU A 58 1.92 26.20 -23.54
N LYS A 59 2.97 25.94 -24.32
CA LYS A 59 3.63 24.63 -24.32
C LYS A 59 4.24 24.29 -22.96
N ASP A 60 4.73 25.26 -22.18
CA ASP A 60 5.31 25.00 -20.86
C ASP A 60 4.24 24.63 -19.83
N PHE A 61 3.05 25.23 -19.91
CA PHE A 61 1.90 24.82 -19.09
C PHE A 61 1.43 23.40 -19.43
N ILE A 62 1.34 23.07 -20.72
CA ILE A 62 1.04 21.70 -21.16
C ILE A 62 2.13 20.74 -20.64
N PHE A 63 3.40 21.12 -20.76
CA PHE A 63 4.52 20.32 -20.29
C PHE A 63 4.43 20.03 -18.78
N ILE A 64 4.13 21.03 -17.95
CA ILE A 64 3.95 20.84 -16.50
C ILE A 64 2.83 19.86 -16.20
N LYS A 65 1.69 19.98 -16.89
CA LYS A 65 0.56 19.05 -16.70
C LYS A 65 0.94 17.63 -17.12
N GLU A 66 1.67 17.48 -18.22
CA GLU A 66 2.18 16.18 -18.65
C GLU A 66 3.26 15.60 -17.70
N LEU A 67 4.08 16.43 -17.04
CA LEU A 67 5.03 15.97 -16.01
C LEU A 67 4.32 15.37 -14.78
N ILE A 68 3.10 15.82 -14.49
CA ILE A 68 2.27 15.36 -13.37
C ILE A 68 1.46 14.12 -13.78
N TYR A 69 0.72 14.24 -14.89
CA TYR A 69 -0.28 13.26 -15.30
C TYR A 69 0.28 12.17 -16.24
N GLY A 70 1.26 12.51 -17.07
CA GLY A 70 1.68 11.74 -18.24
C GLY A 70 0.93 12.19 -19.50
N ILE A 71 0.47 11.24 -20.30
CA ILE A 71 -0.35 11.54 -21.49
C ILE A 71 -1.70 12.10 -21.03
N LEU A 72 -1.98 13.36 -21.37
CA LEU A 72 -3.19 14.05 -20.93
C LEU A 72 -4.47 13.37 -21.47
N PRO A 73 -5.60 13.44 -20.75
CA PRO A 73 -6.86 12.87 -21.21
C PRO A 73 -7.27 13.40 -22.59
N GLY A 74 -7.67 12.49 -23.49
CA GLY A 74 -8.04 12.83 -24.86
C GLY A 74 -6.88 12.81 -25.87
N ASN A 75 -5.64 12.68 -25.40
CA ASN A 75 -4.46 12.59 -26.26
C ASN A 75 -3.96 11.15 -26.37
N SER A 76 -3.35 10.81 -27.52
CA SER A 76 -2.70 9.52 -27.74
C SER A 76 -1.22 9.52 -27.34
N GLU A 77 -0.60 10.69 -27.23
CA GLU A 77 0.83 10.86 -26.98
C GLU A 77 1.11 12.17 -26.23
N LEU A 78 2.36 12.32 -25.76
CA LEU A 78 2.86 13.57 -25.21
C LEU A 78 2.95 14.62 -26.33
N ILE A 79 2.52 15.84 -26.08
CA ILE A 79 2.44 16.91 -27.08
C ILE A 79 3.58 17.92 -26.91
N SER A 80 4.01 18.22 -25.68
CA SER A 80 4.84 19.41 -25.47
C SER A 80 6.33 19.25 -25.83
N ARG A 81 6.98 18.17 -25.36
CA ARG A 81 8.44 17.98 -25.45
C ARG A 81 8.81 16.59 -25.97
N GLN A 82 8.24 16.19 -27.11
CA GLN A 82 8.49 14.88 -27.73
C GLN A 82 9.97 14.63 -28.07
N ASP A 83 10.76 15.68 -28.28
CA ASP A 83 12.19 15.63 -28.54
C ASP A 83 13.04 15.44 -27.27
N LYS A 84 12.45 15.63 -26.08
CA LYS A 84 13.13 15.60 -24.78
C LYS A 84 12.40 14.69 -23.77
N ILE A 85 12.09 13.47 -24.21
CA ILE A 85 11.32 12.48 -23.43
C ILE A 85 11.95 12.22 -22.06
N PHE A 86 13.28 12.23 -21.94
CA PHE A 86 13.99 12.06 -20.67
C PHE A 86 13.56 13.05 -19.57
N LEU A 87 13.00 14.22 -19.91
CA LEU A 87 12.51 15.17 -18.90
C LEU A 87 11.26 14.65 -18.17
N TYR A 88 10.43 13.84 -18.84
CA TYR A 88 9.26 13.20 -18.22
C TYR A 88 9.64 12.08 -17.24
N GLU A 89 10.91 11.66 -17.23
CA GLU A 89 11.43 10.66 -16.30
C GLU A 89 11.88 11.25 -14.95
N ILE A 90 11.77 12.58 -14.77
CA ILE A 90 12.26 13.28 -13.57
C ILE A 90 11.19 13.32 -12.46
N ILE A 91 10.01 13.88 -12.76
CA ILE A 91 8.96 14.17 -11.76
C ILE A 91 8.10 12.95 -11.46
N SER A 92 7.55 12.31 -12.50
CA SER A 92 6.65 11.15 -12.39
C SER A 92 7.05 10.10 -13.42
N ASN A 93 7.97 9.21 -13.06
CA ASN A 93 8.57 8.29 -14.01
C ASN A 93 7.69 7.06 -14.20
N LYS A 94 6.78 7.11 -15.18
CA LYS A 94 5.87 5.98 -15.46
C LYS A 94 6.59 4.74 -16.03
N ARG A 95 7.83 4.88 -16.53
CA ARG A 95 8.61 3.77 -17.14
C ARG A 95 9.27 2.88 -16.09
N THR A 96 10.01 3.48 -15.15
CA THR A 96 10.83 2.75 -14.17
C THR A 96 10.38 2.97 -12.73
N SER A 97 9.48 3.94 -12.50
CA SER A 97 9.13 4.44 -11.18
C SER A 97 10.30 5.05 -10.40
N VAL A 98 11.46 5.32 -11.01
CA VAL A 98 12.59 6.00 -10.36
C VAL A 98 12.54 7.50 -10.64
N ASP A 99 11.93 8.26 -9.72
CA ASP A 99 11.67 9.70 -9.82
C ASP A 99 12.00 10.45 -8.52
N VAL A 100 12.05 11.78 -8.61
CA VAL A 100 12.40 12.65 -7.48
C VAL A 100 11.33 12.69 -6.39
N ASP A 101 10.06 12.41 -6.74
CA ASP A 101 8.95 12.29 -5.79
C ASP A 101 9.27 11.24 -4.72
N LYS A 102 9.71 10.05 -5.16
CA LYS A 102 10.15 8.97 -4.27
C LYS A 102 11.35 9.33 -3.43
N TRP A 103 12.32 10.00 -4.03
CA TRP A 103 13.55 10.35 -3.32
C TRP A 103 13.28 11.29 -2.14
N ASP A 104 12.41 12.28 -2.34
CA ASP A 104 12.03 13.21 -1.28
C ASP A 104 11.24 12.48 -0.18
N TYR A 105 10.19 11.74 -0.55
CA TYR A 105 9.31 11.14 0.45
C TYR A 105 10.03 10.03 1.23
N PHE A 106 10.94 9.25 0.61
CA PHE A 106 11.76 8.29 1.36
C PHE A 106 12.64 8.99 2.40
N ALA A 107 13.33 10.06 2.02
CA ALA A 107 14.20 10.79 2.96
C ALA A 107 13.38 11.41 4.10
N ARG A 108 12.23 12.02 3.76
CA ARG A 108 11.32 12.67 4.70
C ARG A 108 10.67 11.67 5.66
N ASP A 109 10.06 10.61 5.15
CA ASP A 109 9.35 9.62 5.96
C ASP A 109 10.27 8.81 6.83
N CYS A 110 11.41 8.36 6.28
CA CYS A 110 12.38 7.63 7.08
C CYS A 110 12.84 8.48 8.27
N LEU A 111 13.10 9.77 8.06
CA LEU A 111 13.43 10.69 9.14
C LEU A 111 12.29 10.81 10.16
N MET A 112 11.06 11.06 9.72
CA MET A 112 9.91 11.30 10.61
C MET A 112 9.48 10.06 11.38
N VAL A 113 9.59 8.87 10.80
CA VAL A 113 9.23 7.59 11.43
C VAL A 113 10.40 7.02 12.26
N GLY A 114 11.61 7.53 12.08
CA GLY A 114 12.82 7.02 12.74
C GLY A 114 13.37 5.75 12.09
N MET A 115 13.14 5.56 10.79
CA MET A 115 13.72 4.48 10.00
C MET A 115 15.04 4.94 9.37
N LYS A 116 16.01 4.04 9.25
CA LYS A 116 17.24 4.32 8.49
C LYS A 116 16.98 4.12 6.99
N SER A 117 17.42 5.08 6.18
CA SER A 117 17.48 4.97 4.72
C SER A 117 18.94 4.83 4.29
N ASN A 118 19.28 3.73 3.61
CA ASN A 118 20.60 3.56 3.00
C ASN A 118 20.66 4.12 1.57
N PHE A 119 19.52 4.49 0.98
CA PHE A 119 19.44 5.03 -0.37
C PHE A 119 19.99 6.46 -0.45
N ASP A 120 21.01 6.65 -1.30
CA ASP A 120 21.63 7.95 -1.56
C ASP A 120 21.16 8.51 -2.91
N HIS A 121 20.15 9.37 -2.86
CA HIS A 121 19.61 10.05 -4.04
C HIS A 121 20.57 11.09 -4.63
N MET A 122 21.42 11.72 -3.82
CA MET A 122 22.40 12.71 -4.29
C MET A 122 23.48 12.03 -5.14
N ARG A 123 23.87 10.82 -4.75
CA ARG A 123 24.73 9.96 -5.55
C ARG A 123 24.07 9.56 -6.87
N CYS A 124 22.78 9.17 -6.85
CA CYS A 124 22.03 8.90 -8.08
C CYS A 124 22.04 10.11 -9.04
N MET A 125 21.79 11.32 -8.54
CA MET A 125 21.83 12.53 -9.38
C MET A 125 23.18 12.71 -10.07
N LYS A 126 24.30 12.53 -9.35
CA LYS A 126 25.66 12.67 -9.92
C LYS A 126 25.95 11.66 -11.04
N PHE A 127 25.43 10.45 -10.93
CA PHE A 127 25.66 9.35 -11.87
C PHE A 127 24.59 9.18 -12.95
N ARG A 128 23.59 10.08 -13.00
CA ARG A 128 22.61 10.10 -14.10
C ARG A 128 23.17 10.76 -15.36
N ARG A 129 22.87 10.18 -16.52
CA ARG A 129 23.20 10.72 -17.85
C ARG A 129 22.01 10.53 -18.79
N VAL A 130 21.91 11.38 -19.80
CA VAL A 130 20.94 11.20 -20.88
C VAL A 130 21.65 10.47 -22.02
N ILE A 131 21.15 9.30 -22.41
CA ILE A 131 21.76 8.43 -23.43
C ILE A 131 20.67 7.95 -24.39
N ASP A 132 21.02 7.77 -25.66
CA ASP A 132 20.17 7.10 -26.65
C ASP A 132 19.99 5.63 -26.28
N ASP A 133 18.75 5.15 -26.27
CA ASP A 133 18.41 3.76 -25.98
C ASP A 133 18.67 2.78 -27.15
N GLY A 134 19.24 3.26 -28.25
CA GLY A 134 19.51 2.51 -29.47
C GLY A 134 18.35 2.55 -30.47
N SER A 135 17.21 3.14 -30.10
CA SER A 135 16.08 3.40 -30.98
C SER A 135 15.98 4.86 -31.44
N GLY A 136 16.97 5.70 -31.09
CA GLY A 136 16.95 7.14 -31.34
C GLY A 136 16.27 7.94 -30.22
N LYS A 137 15.87 7.30 -29.12
CA LYS A 137 15.17 7.97 -28.01
C LYS A 137 16.12 8.25 -26.86
N MET A 138 16.29 9.52 -26.55
CA MET A 138 17.10 9.98 -25.41
C MET A 138 16.38 9.68 -24.08
N GLN A 139 17.00 8.89 -23.22
CA GLN A 139 16.46 8.43 -21.94
C GLN A 139 17.39 8.74 -20.77
N LEU A 140 16.83 8.82 -19.56
CA LEU A 140 17.60 9.05 -18.34
C LEU A 140 18.17 7.72 -17.82
N CYS A 141 19.47 7.56 -17.96
CA CYS A 141 20.21 6.36 -17.58
C CYS A 141 21.01 6.60 -16.30
N LEU A 142 21.20 5.53 -15.52
CA LEU A 142 22.08 5.49 -14.36
C LEU A 142 23.35 4.70 -14.71
N ARG A 143 24.46 5.03 -14.06
CA ARG A 143 25.70 4.27 -14.19
C ARG A 143 25.50 2.84 -13.65
N ASP A 144 25.98 1.85 -14.40
CA ASP A 144 25.96 0.42 -14.09
C ASP A 144 26.22 0.06 -12.61
N LYS A 145 27.29 0.61 -12.03
CA LYS A 145 27.69 0.36 -10.63
C LYS A 145 26.68 0.86 -9.57
N GLU A 146 25.70 1.67 -9.95
CA GLU A 146 24.66 2.18 -9.05
C GLU A 146 23.48 1.21 -8.88
N VAL A 147 23.53 0.04 -9.53
CA VAL A 147 22.48 -0.98 -9.45
C VAL A 147 22.10 -1.32 -8.01
N SER A 148 23.08 -1.51 -7.12
CA SER A 148 22.83 -1.81 -5.71
C SER A 148 22.08 -0.69 -4.97
N ASN A 149 22.42 0.58 -5.24
CA ASN A 149 21.74 1.74 -4.66
C ASN A 149 20.26 1.80 -5.11
N ILE A 150 19.97 1.40 -6.35
CA ILE A 150 18.58 1.30 -6.84
C ILE A 150 17.83 0.13 -6.20
N TYR A 151 18.47 -1.01 -5.96
CA TYR A 151 17.85 -2.09 -5.17
C TYR A 151 17.52 -1.64 -3.75
N GLU A 152 18.41 -0.90 -3.09
CA GLU A 152 18.16 -0.32 -1.77
C GLU A 152 16.96 0.63 -1.77
N MET A 153 16.82 1.45 -2.81
CA MET A 153 15.66 2.33 -3.00
C MET A 153 14.33 1.53 -2.97
N PHE A 154 14.25 0.43 -3.73
CA PHE A 154 13.05 -0.40 -3.75
C PHE A 154 12.83 -1.17 -2.43
N GLN A 155 13.91 -1.54 -1.75
CA GLN A 155 13.83 -2.15 -0.43
C GLN A 155 13.24 -1.18 0.60
N ILE A 156 13.69 0.08 0.60
CA ILE A 156 13.13 1.14 1.46
C ILE A 156 11.65 1.36 1.16
N ARG A 157 11.28 1.42 -0.13
CA ARG A 157 9.86 1.50 -0.53
C ARG A 157 9.03 0.37 0.06
N ASN A 158 9.52 -0.87 -0.04
CA ASN A 158 8.85 -2.04 0.52
C ASN A 158 8.74 -1.95 2.04
N ASN A 159 9.80 -1.52 2.71
CA ASN A 159 9.83 -1.35 4.17
C ASN A 159 8.83 -0.29 4.64
N ILE A 160 8.85 0.91 4.06
CA ILE A 160 7.87 1.97 4.38
C ILE A 160 6.46 1.46 4.15
N HIS A 161 6.20 0.83 2.99
CA HIS A 161 4.88 0.31 2.67
C HIS A 161 4.41 -0.75 3.70
N ARG A 162 5.25 -1.73 4.04
CA ARG A 162 4.87 -2.83 4.96
C ARG A 162 4.78 -2.39 6.41
N LEU A 163 5.76 -1.60 6.87
CA LEU A 163 5.94 -1.27 8.28
C LEU A 163 5.15 -0.02 8.69
N VAL A 164 4.91 0.91 7.77
CA VAL A 164 4.24 2.19 8.05
C VAL A 164 2.86 2.23 7.41
N CYS A 165 2.80 2.20 6.07
CA CYS A 165 1.53 2.39 5.35
C CYS A 165 0.54 1.24 5.59
N LYS A 166 1.03 -0.01 5.67
CA LYS A 166 0.22 -1.21 5.93
C LYS A 166 0.24 -1.67 7.38
N HIS A 167 0.72 -0.81 8.29
CA HIS A 167 0.61 -1.08 9.71
C HIS A 167 -0.87 -1.25 10.11
N ALA A 168 -1.17 -2.31 10.86
CA ALA A 168 -2.56 -2.71 11.13
C ALA A 168 -3.37 -1.62 11.85
N VAL A 169 -2.72 -0.85 12.73
CA VAL A 169 -3.39 0.26 13.44
C VAL A 169 -3.61 1.45 12.52
N THR A 170 -2.66 1.75 11.62
CA THR A 170 -2.80 2.84 10.62
C THR A 170 -3.99 2.56 9.72
N LEU A 171 -4.08 1.34 9.19
CA LEU A 171 -5.23 0.90 8.38
C LEU A 171 -6.54 0.94 9.18
N GLY A 172 -6.51 0.55 10.46
CA GLY A 172 -7.69 0.61 11.33
C GLY A 172 -8.20 2.04 11.54
N VAL A 173 -7.30 3.01 11.73
CA VAL A 173 -7.65 4.43 11.84
C VAL A 173 -8.15 4.98 10.50
N GLU A 174 -7.46 4.70 9.41
CA GLU A 174 -7.83 5.13 8.06
C GLU A 174 -9.25 4.65 7.68
N MET A 175 -9.56 3.38 7.93
CA MET A 175 -10.90 2.83 7.71
C MET A 175 -11.97 3.55 8.55
N MET A 176 -11.68 3.87 9.82
CA MET A 176 -12.61 4.63 10.66
C MET A 176 -12.83 6.06 10.16
N HIS A 177 -11.78 6.71 9.66
CA HIS A 177 -11.90 8.03 9.04
C HIS A 177 -12.73 7.97 7.74
N VAL A 178 -12.49 6.99 6.86
CA VAL A 178 -13.31 6.77 5.66
C VAL A 178 -14.77 6.54 6.04
N ASP A 179 -15.07 5.66 7.00
CA ASP A 179 -16.43 5.42 7.47
C ASP A 179 -17.08 6.69 8.03
N ALA A 180 -16.34 7.50 8.79
CA ALA A 180 -16.84 8.77 9.31
C ALA A 180 -17.17 9.76 8.18
N LEU A 181 -16.33 9.86 7.15
CA LEU A 181 -16.60 10.66 5.95
C LEU A 181 -17.80 10.13 5.18
N VAL A 182 -17.97 8.80 5.05
CA VAL A 182 -19.13 8.17 4.37
C VAL A 182 -20.42 8.48 5.11
N LEU A 183 -20.40 8.43 6.45
CA LEU A 183 -21.57 8.80 7.26
C LEU A 183 -21.86 10.31 7.13
N ALA A 184 -20.84 11.17 7.19
CA ALA A 184 -21.01 12.61 7.02
C ALA A 184 -21.56 12.97 5.63
N GLU A 185 -21.11 12.29 4.58
CA GLU A 185 -21.61 12.44 3.21
C GLU A 185 -23.10 12.05 3.12
N LYS A 186 -23.50 10.91 3.71
CA LYS A 186 -24.91 10.47 3.76
C LYS A 186 -25.79 11.46 4.51
N SER A 187 -25.24 12.08 5.55
CA SER A 187 -25.90 13.14 6.32
C SER A 187 -25.91 14.50 5.63
N LYS A 188 -25.36 14.58 4.39
CA LYS A 188 -25.27 15.77 3.55
C LYS A 188 -24.47 16.91 4.18
N LEU A 189 -23.37 16.59 4.86
CA LEU A 189 -22.43 17.61 5.34
C LEU A 189 -21.90 18.43 4.18
N LEU A 190 -22.06 19.75 4.26
CA LEU A 190 -21.59 20.68 3.24
C LEU A 190 -20.21 21.21 3.64
N VAL A 191 -19.26 21.19 2.71
CA VAL A 191 -17.86 21.58 2.96
C VAL A 191 -17.68 23.09 2.83
N THR A 192 -18.30 23.71 1.83
CA THR A 192 -18.28 25.17 1.63
C THR A 192 -19.51 25.80 2.29
N ASP A 193 -19.74 27.10 2.09
CA ASP A 193 -20.87 27.91 2.58
C ASP A 193 -22.24 27.44 2.04
N GLY A 194 -22.54 26.14 2.13
CA GLY A 194 -23.80 25.52 1.78
C GLY A 194 -23.91 24.93 0.37
N THR A 195 -22.81 24.76 -0.39
CA THR A 195 -22.90 24.40 -1.81
C THR A 195 -22.55 22.94 -2.12
N TRP A 196 -21.43 22.44 -1.59
CA TRP A 196 -20.87 21.15 -2.01
C TRP A 196 -20.77 20.17 -0.85
N ASN A 197 -21.18 18.92 -1.07
CA ASN A 197 -20.83 17.82 -0.15
C ASN A 197 -19.37 17.37 -0.35
N ILE A 198 -18.90 16.43 0.46
CA ILE A 198 -17.50 16.00 0.49
C ILE A 198 -17.11 15.37 -0.85
N SER A 199 -17.95 14.48 -1.38
CA SER A 199 -17.62 13.73 -2.60
C SER A 199 -17.62 14.59 -3.86
N GLU A 200 -18.40 15.68 -3.88
CA GLU A 200 -18.53 16.57 -5.02
C GLU A 200 -17.52 17.72 -5.07
N CYS A 201 -16.82 18.00 -3.96
CA CYS A 201 -15.78 19.03 -3.94
C CYS A 201 -14.75 18.86 -5.05
N ILE A 202 -14.44 17.62 -5.48
CA ILE A 202 -13.48 17.39 -6.57
C ILE A 202 -13.93 17.95 -7.94
N LYS A 203 -15.22 18.28 -8.10
CA LYS A 203 -15.77 18.86 -9.35
C LYS A 203 -15.52 20.37 -9.45
N ASP A 204 -15.15 21.01 -8.35
CA ASP A 204 -15.00 22.47 -8.23
C ASP A 204 -13.74 22.79 -7.42
N MET A 205 -12.73 23.40 -8.06
CA MET A 205 -11.43 23.59 -7.41
C MET A 205 -11.46 24.62 -6.26
N ASP A 206 -12.40 25.57 -6.27
CA ASP A 206 -12.64 26.47 -5.14
C ASP A 206 -13.12 25.70 -3.91
N ALA A 207 -14.08 24.80 -4.09
CA ALA A 207 -14.54 23.90 -3.04
C ALA A 207 -13.47 22.91 -2.60
N PHE A 208 -12.74 22.30 -3.55
CA PHE A 208 -11.67 21.35 -3.25
C PHE A 208 -10.55 21.97 -2.42
N THR A 209 -10.20 23.25 -2.67
CA THR A 209 -9.21 23.99 -1.87
C THR A 209 -9.60 24.08 -0.39
N LYS A 210 -10.90 24.16 -0.10
CA LYS A 210 -11.44 24.23 1.27
C LYS A 210 -11.58 22.85 1.92
N LEU A 211 -11.53 21.76 1.14
CA LEU A 211 -11.57 20.39 1.64
C LEU A 211 -10.18 19.93 2.10
N ASN A 212 -9.97 19.93 3.42
CA ASN A 212 -8.74 19.46 4.06
C ASN A 212 -9.05 18.74 5.37
N ASP A 213 -8.03 18.33 6.12
CA ASP A 213 -8.14 17.56 7.36
C ASP A 213 -9.02 18.24 8.43
N ASN A 214 -9.25 19.55 8.34
CA ASN A 214 -10.19 20.25 9.21
C ASN A 214 -11.63 19.70 9.11
N ILE A 215 -11.98 18.97 8.04
CA ILE A 215 -13.29 18.30 7.95
C ILE A 215 -13.53 17.35 9.13
N PHE A 216 -12.48 16.69 9.64
CA PHE A 216 -12.60 15.81 10.81
C PHE A 216 -12.96 16.61 12.06
N ASN A 217 -12.32 17.76 12.28
CA ASN A 217 -12.66 18.67 13.39
C ASN A 217 -14.10 19.20 13.26
N ARG A 218 -14.54 19.52 12.03
CA ARG A 218 -15.92 19.97 11.78
C ARG A 218 -16.95 18.90 12.14
N ILE A 219 -16.70 17.65 11.78
CA ILE A 219 -17.58 16.53 12.16
C ILE A 219 -17.53 16.33 13.69
N LEU A 220 -16.33 16.32 14.26
CA LEU A 220 -16.10 16.05 15.68
C LEU A 220 -16.77 17.10 16.60
N TYR A 221 -16.67 18.38 16.25
CA TYR A 221 -17.21 19.49 17.05
C TYR A 221 -18.60 19.97 16.60
N SER A 222 -19.20 19.34 15.58
CA SER A 222 -20.57 19.63 15.19
C SER A 222 -21.53 19.40 16.36
N THR A 223 -22.65 20.13 16.40
CA THR A 223 -23.79 19.86 17.31
C THR A 223 -24.98 19.24 16.59
N GLU A 224 -24.89 19.03 15.27
CA GLU A 224 -26.00 18.55 14.46
C GLU A 224 -26.29 17.06 14.74
N GLU A 225 -27.57 16.70 14.82
CA GLU A 225 -28.00 15.34 15.18
C GLU A 225 -27.76 14.33 14.06
N ASN A 226 -27.92 14.73 12.79
CA ASN A 226 -27.60 13.92 11.61
C ASN A 226 -26.12 13.47 11.55
N LEU A 227 -25.20 14.20 12.18
CA LEU A 227 -23.76 13.88 12.19
C LEU A 227 -23.34 13.05 13.42
N GLN A 228 -24.27 12.70 14.30
CA GLN A 228 -23.96 12.00 15.55
C GLN A 228 -23.20 10.70 15.33
N GLU A 229 -23.56 9.89 14.33
CA GLU A 229 -22.90 8.61 14.07
C GLU A 229 -21.47 8.79 13.53
N ALA A 230 -21.25 9.78 12.66
CA ALA A 230 -19.91 10.12 12.19
C ALA A 230 -19.03 10.65 13.34
N ARG A 231 -19.59 11.50 14.20
CA ARG A 231 -18.94 12.04 15.40
C ARG A 231 -18.51 10.94 16.36
N LYS A 232 -19.41 10.00 16.68
CA LYS A 232 -19.11 8.83 17.53
C LYS A 232 -17.93 8.01 17.01
N LEU A 233 -17.78 7.87 15.69
CA LEU A 233 -16.61 7.19 15.12
C LEU A 233 -15.31 7.97 15.36
N LEU A 234 -15.30 9.28 15.16
CA LEU A 234 -14.11 10.11 15.41
C LEU A 234 -13.77 10.19 16.90
N GLU A 235 -14.76 10.31 17.79
CA GLU A 235 -14.58 10.23 19.24
C GLU A 235 -13.95 8.89 19.65
N ARG A 236 -14.34 7.79 18.99
CA ARG A 236 -13.68 6.50 19.22
C ARG A 236 -12.22 6.52 18.78
N VAL A 237 -11.87 7.22 17.70
CA VAL A 237 -10.46 7.38 17.28
C VAL A 237 -9.67 8.15 18.35
N GLU A 238 -10.19 9.28 18.84
CA GLU A 238 -9.54 10.07 19.91
C GLU A 238 -9.37 9.28 21.20
N ASN A 239 -10.38 8.48 21.56
CA ASN A 239 -10.35 7.60 22.73
C ASN A 239 -9.64 6.25 22.47
N ARG A 240 -8.95 6.10 21.34
CA ARG A 240 -8.21 4.90 20.93
C ARG A 240 -9.03 3.59 20.90
N LYS A 241 -10.36 3.70 20.71
CA LYS A 241 -11.31 2.57 20.53
C LYS A 241 -11.38 2.15 19.06
N LEU A 242 -10.22 1.75 18.53
CA LEU A 242 -9.98 1.53 17.10
C LEU A 242 -10.54 0.21 16.57
N TYR A 243 -10.74 0.15 15.25
CA TYR A 243 -10.92 -1.13 14.57
C TYR A 243 -9.74 -2.05 14.80
N ARG A 244 -10.05 -3.32 15.09
CA ARG A 244 -9.05 -4.38 15.25
C ARG A 244 -9.09 -5.26 14.02
N LYS A 245 -7.92 -5.54 13.47
CA LYS A 245 -7.76 -6.60 12.48
C LYS A 245 -8.16 -7.92 13.14
N LYS A 246 -9.33 -8.45 12.76
CA LYS A 246 -9.68 -9.83 13.14
C LYS A 246 -8.69 -10.76 12.42
N GLY A 247 -8.11 -11.72 13.15
CA GLY A 247 -7.43 -12.85 12.52
C GLY A 247 -8.41 -13.62 11.62
N LEU A 248 -7.92 -14.62 10.89
CA LEU A 248 -8.83 -15.54 10.21
C LEU A 248 -9.84 -16.09 11.25
N PRO A 249 -11.15 -16.20 10.93
CA PRO A 249 -12.16 -16.69 11.88
C PRO A 249 -11.84 -18.07 12.48
N SER A 250 -10.94 -18.82 11.82
CA SER A 250 -10.45 -20.14 12.18
C SER A 250 -9.16 -20.16 12.99
N ALA A 251 -8.45 -19.04 13.09
CA ALA A 251 -7.20 -18.92 13.83
C ALA A 251 -7.49 -18.87 15.34
N LYS A 252 -6.94 -19.82 16.09
CA LYS A 252 -7.14 -19.92 17.54
C LYS A 252 -6.20 -18.94 18.26
N TYR A 253 -5.01 -18.73 17.70
CA TYR A 253 -4.02 -17.76 18.17
C TYR A 253 -3.73 -16.68 17.13
N SER A 254 -3.16 -15.56 17.58
CA SER A 254 -2.83 -14.43 16.71
C SER A 254 -1.84 -14.84 15.61
N ASN A 255 -2.08 -14.36 14.39
CA ASN A 255 -1.25 -14.57 13.19
C ASN A 255 -1.30 -15.97 12.55
N GLU A 256 -2.04 -16.93 13.10
CA GLU A 256 -2.28 -18.22 12.45
C GLU A 256 -3.16 -18.06 11.19
N LYS A 257 -2.94 -18.93 10.19
CA LYS A 257 -3.77 -18.97 8.99
C LYS A 257 -4.27 -20.38 8.67
N HIS A 258 -4.98 -20.98 9.62
CA HIS A 258 -5.46 -22.36 9.49
C HIS A 258 -6.75 -22.48 8.69
N ILE A 259 -6.92 -23.63 8.05
CA ILE A 259 -8.21 -24.08 7.49
C ILE A 259 -9.26 -24.10 8.62
N PRO A 260 -10.52 -23.71 8.36
CA PRO A 260 -11.57 -23.79 9.37
C PRO A 260 -11.61 -25.13 10.11
N ARG A 261 -11.69 -25.05 11.45
CA ARG A 261 -11.70 -26.16 12.42
C ARG A 261 -10.39 -26.93 12.60
N HIS A 262 -9.37 -26.69 11.77
CA HIS A 262 -8.08 -27.38 11.89
C HIS A 262 -7.18 -26.69 12.91
N ASN A 263 -6.41 -27.46 13.67
CA ASN A 263 -5.49 -26.96 14.67
C ASN A 263 -4.10 -26.65 14.13
N TYR A 264 -3.67 -27.31 13.05
CA TYR A 264 -2.30 -27.26 12.52
C TYR A 264 -2.26 -27.03 11.00
N THR A 265 -3.36 -27.30 10.28
CA THR A 265 -3.36 -27.17 8.82
C THR A 265 -3.42 -25.71 8.36
N GLY A 266 -2.25 -25.09 8.23
CA GLY A 266 -2.03 -23.76 7.67
C GLY A 266 -0.75 -23.13 8.25
N PRO A 267 -0.23 -22.05 7.66
CA PRO A 267 1.04 -21.49 8.13
C PRO A 267 0.91 -20.79 9.49
N GLY A 268 1.98 -20.89 10.27
CA GLY A 268 2.19 -20.15 11.52
C GLY A 268 1.58 -20.80 12.76
N ALA A 269 1.43 -22.13 12.79
CA ALA A 269 0.92 -22.86 13.95
C ALA A 269 1.81 -22.62 15.19
N ARG A 270 1.20 -22.15 16.28
CA ARG A 270 1.91 -21.81 17.53
C ARG A 270 2.12 -23.05 18.41
N LEU A 271 3.09 -23.88 18.06
CA LEU A 271 3.44 -25.09 18.83
C LEU A 271 3.82 -24.76 20.29
N ASP A 272 4.46 -23.61 20.51
CA ASP A 272 4.83 -23.10 21.84
C ASP A 272 3.65 -22.86 22.79
N LEU A 273 2.44 -22.64 22.24
CA LEU A 273 1.21 -22.46 23.02
C LEU A 273 0.34 -23.73 23.05
N ARG A 274 0.56 -24.65 22.12
CA ARG A 274 -0.27 -25.84 21.90
C ARG A 274 0.28 -27.08 22.60
N PHE A 275 1.54 -27.07 23.04
CA PHE A 275 2.22 -28.22 23.64
C PHE A 275 2.44 -27.99 25.15
N ASP A 276 2.44 -29.08 25.91
CA ASP A 276 2.84 -29.09 27.32
C ASP A 276 4.37 -29.24 27.46
N SER A 277 4.86 -29.27 28.70
CA SER A 277 6.30 -29.44 28.98
C SER A 277 6.86 -30.80 28.58
N ASN A 278 6.01 -31.78 28.25
CA ASN A 278 6.38 -33.12 27.82
C ASN A 278 6.22 -33.30 26.29
N ASP A 279 6.08 -32.20 25.55
CA ASP A 279 5.91 -32.17 24.10
C ASP A 279 4.65 -32.91 23.60
N ASN A 280 3.59 -32.92 24.42
CA ASN A 280 2.27 -33.43 24.02
C ASN A 280 1.28 -32.28 23.77
N PRO A 281 0.36 -32.42 22.79
CA PRO A 281 -0.70 -31.44 22.60
C PRO A 281 -1.55 -31.26 23.87
N ASN A 282 -1.77 -30.00 24.26
CA ASN A 282 -2.65 -29.63 25.36
C ASN A 282 -4.09 -30.12 25.11
N GLN A 283 -4.89 -30.19 26.18
CA GLN A 283 -6.30 -30.59 26.07
C GLN A 283 -7.06 -29.73 25.04
N ARG A 284 -7.69 -30.36 24.05
CA ARG A 284 -8.38 -29.72 22.90
C ARG A 284 -7.47 -29.09 21.83
N GLU A 285 -6.17 -29.32 21.89
CA GLU A 285 -5.23 -28.99 20.80
C GLU A 285 -4.88 -30.19 19.93
N GLU A 286 -5.32 -31.40 20.29
CA GLU A 286 -5.11 -32.62 19.51
C GLU A 286 -5.55 -32.44 18.03
N PRO A 287 -4.81 -33.04 17.08
CA PRO A 287 -5.15 -32.96 15.67
C PRO A 287 -6.53 -33.59 15.41
N ILE A 288 -7.39 -32.86 14.70
CA ILE A 288 -8.81 -33.24 14.56
C ILE A 288 -9.09 -34.20 13.41
N CYS A 289 -8.14 -34.38 12.49
CA CYS A 289 -8.25 -35.26 11.33
C CYS A 289 -6.87 -35.68 10.82
N ARG A 290 -6.80 -36.57 9.83
CA ARG A 290 -5.53 -37.08 9.28
C ARG A 290 -4.69 -35.98 8.62
N ILE A 291 -5.33 -35.03 7.95
CA ILE A 291 -4.68 -33.86 7.36
C ILE A 291 -4.04 -33.00 8.44
N ASP A 292 -4.76 -32.79 9.55
CA ASP A 292 -4.27 -32.02 10.69
C ASP A 292 -3.13 -32.72 11.42
N GLN A 293 -3.18 -34.05 11.52
CA GLN A 293 -2.11 -34.87 12.05
C GLN A 293 -0.85 -34.80 11.16
N ALA A 294 -1.01 -34.83 9.84
CA ALA A 294 0.09 -34.70 8.89
C ALA A 294 0.74 -33.32 8.99
N ALA A 295 -0.08 -32.27 9.12
CA ALA A 295 0.39 -30.90 9.35
C ALA A 295 1.14 -30.77 10.68
N LEU A 296 0.64 -31.37 11.77
CA LEU A 296 1.33 -31.36 13.06
C LEU A 296 2.73 -32.01 12.98
N LYS A 297 2.84 -33.17 12.33
CA LYS A 297 4.15 -33.82 12.13
C LYS A 297 5.10 -32.95 11.32
N HIS A 298 4.58 -32.31 10.28
CA HIS A 298 5.33 -31.38 9.44
C HIS A 298 5.85 -30.20 10.26
N ASP A 299 4.99 -29.55 11.06
CA ASP A 299 5.37 -28.41 11.92
C ASP A 299 6.42 -28.79 12.97
N ILE A 300 6.32 -29.99 13.58
CA ILE A 300 7.33 -30.49 14.54
C ILE A 300 8.69 -30.65 13.85
N ILE A 301 8.73 -31.23 12.65
CA ILE A 301 10.01 -31.40 11.93
C ILE A 301 10.64 -30.05 11.61
N TYR A 302 9.83 -29.07 11.19
CA TYR A 302 10.28 -27.70 10.94
C TYR A 302 10.74 -26.98 12.21
N ARG A 303 10.13 -27.25 13.36
CA ARG A 303 10.54 -26.70 14.66
C ARG A 303 11.89 -27.26 15.10
N ASP A 304 12.11 -28.56 14.91
CA ASP A 304 13.24 -29.28 15.49
C ASP A 304 14.47 -29.31 14.56
N HIS A 305 14.32 -28.97 13.27
CA HIS A 305 15.40 -29.03 12.27
C HIS A 305 15.49 -27.73 11.45
N GLU A 306 16.66 -27.10 11.46
CA GLU A 306 16.92 -25.87 10.68
C GLU A 306 17.46 -26.15 9.27
N ASP A 307 17.72 -27.43 8.92
CA ASP A 307 18.34 -27.78 7.65
C ASP A 307 17.33 -27.95 6.50
N LEU A 308 17.80 -27.63 5.29
CA LEU A 308 17.00 -27.68 4.07
C LEU A 308 16.62 -29.11 3.65
N GLU A 309 17.41 -30.11 4.02
CA GLU A 309 17.16 -31.50 3.62
C GLU A 309 15.97 -32.09 4.39
N SER A 310 15.94 -31.88 5.71
CA SER A 310 14.84 -32.25 6.61
C SER A 310 13.55 -31.52 6.22
N SER A 311 13.64 -30.23 5.91
CA SER A 311 12.52 -29.42 5.42
C SER A 311 11.91 -29.98 4.12
N HIS A 312 12.75 -30.38 3.17
CA HIS A 312 12.28 -30.99 1.92
C HIS A 312 11.67 -32.37 2.11
N LYS A 313 12.23 -33.20 3.00
CA LYS A 313 11.66 -34.51 3.36
C LYS A 313 10.29 -34.36 4.02
N ALA A 314 10.15 -33.40 4.94
CA ALA A 314 8.88 -33.08 5.58
C ALA A 314 7.81 -32.64 4.56
N ASP A 315 8.17 -31.73 3.64
CA ASP A 315 7.26 -31.27 2.58
C ASP A 315 6.81 -32.45 1.67
N GLN A 316 7.73 -33.34 1.28
CA GLN A 316 7.42 -34.53 0.47
C GLN A 316 6.51 -35.51 1.22
N GLN A 317 6.80 -35.77 2.49
CA GLN A 317 5.99 -36.67 3.32
C GLN A 317 4.57 -36.12 3.49
N MET A 318 4.43 -34.83 3.78
CA MET A 318 3.12 -34.19 3.90
C MET A 318 2.32 -34.29 2.59
N ILE A 319 2.96 -34.05 1.44
CA ILE A 319 2.31 -34.22 0.12
C ILE A 319 1.81 -35.67 -0.05
N HIS A 320 2.62 -36.66 0.28
CA HIS A 320 2.25 -38.07 0.16
C HIS A 320 1.06 -38.44 1.07
N GLU A 321 1.09 -38.00 2.34
CA GLU A 321 0.00 -38.23 3.30
C GLU A 321 -1.32 -37.58 2.81
N LEU A 322 -1.25 -36.34 2.29
CA LEU A 322 -2.42 -35.64 1.73
C LEU A 322 -3.00 -36.34 0.48
N GLU A 323 -2.15 -36.84 -0.43
CA GLU A 323 -2.59 -37.52 -1.65
C GLU A 323 -3.18 -38.91 -1.37
N SER A 324 -2.67 -39.60 -0.35
CA SER A 324 -3.15 -40.91 0.09
C SER A 324 -4.49 -40.88 0.85
N THR A 325 -5.03 -39.69 1.14
CA THR A 325 -6.23 -39.55 2.00
C THR A 325 -7.48 -40.09 1.28
N PRO A 326 -8.20 -41.09 1.82
CA PRO A 326 -9.31 -41.73 1.12
C PRO A 326 -10.63 -40.94 1.16
N ASN A 327 -10.82 -40.07 2.16
CA ASN A 327 -12.08 -39.36 2.40
C ASN A 327 -12.27 -38.19 1.40
N PRO A 328 -13.32 -38.19 0.57
CA PRO A 328 -13.57 -37.15 -0.43
C PRO A 328 -13.74 -35.74 0.16
N ARG A 329 -14.28 -35.60 1.38
CA ARG A 329 -14.44 -34.28 2.03
C ARG A 329 -13.11 -33.69 2.50
N GLU A 330 -12.19 -34.55 2.93
CA GLU A 330 -10.84 -34.16 3.35
C GLU A 330 -9.94 -33.83 2.14
N LYS A 331 -10.13 -34.55 1.01
CA LYS A 331 -9.40 -34.30 -0.24
C LYS A 331 -9.50 -32.87 -0.76
N VAL A 332 -10.64 -32.20 -0.58
CA VAL A 332 -10.84 -30.82 -1.06
C VAL A 332 -9.91 -29.84 -0.33
N GLY A 333 -9.79 -29.96 0.99
CA GLY A 333 -8.87 -29.15 1.80
C GLY A 333 -7.40 -29.49 1.51
N GLY A 334 -7.09 -30.79 1.42
CA GLY A 334 -5.75 -31.29 1.11
C GLY A 334 -5.23 -30.82 -0.25
N ALA A 335 -6.07 -30.81 -1.29
CA ALA A 335 -5.65 -30.43 -2.65
C ALA A 335 -5.10 -29.00 -2.74
N LEU A 336 -5.67 -28.05 -1.97
CA LEU A 336 -5.17 -26.67 -1.91
C LEU A 336 -3.78 -26.61 -1.26
N VAL A 337 -3.60 -27.33 -0.15
CA VAL A 337 -2.33 -27.40 0.59
C VAL A 337 -1.25 -28.09 -0.25
N THR A 338 -1.57 -29.21 -0.90
CA THR A 338 -0.67 -29.92 -1.82
C THR A 338 -0.19 -29.00 -2.95
N ARG A 339 -1.07 -28.18 -3.53
CA ARG A 339 -0.69 -27.24 -4.60
C ARG A 339 0.30 -26.17 -4.10
N LEU A 340 0.11 -25.66 -2.89
CA LEU A 340 1.02 -24.68 -2.28
C LEU A 340 2.39 -25.31 -1.99
N LEU A 341 2.43 -26.50 -1.38
CA LEU A 341 3.69 -27.20 -1.06
C LEU A 341 4.48 -27.56 -2.33
N LYS A 342 3.81 -28.08 -3.37
CA LYS A 342 4.45 -28.35 -4.67
C LYS A 342 5.00 -27.09 -5.33
N SER A 343 4.35 -25.93 -5.14
CA SER A 343 4.83 -24.65 -5.66
C SER A 343 6.05 -24.16 -4.87
N LYS A 344 6.05 -24.34 -3.54
CA LYS A 344 7.18 -24.04 -2.65
C LYS A 344 8.42 -24.84 -3.04
N MET A 345 8.29 -26.16 -3.25
CA MET A 345 9.40 -27.02 -3.69
C MET A 345 9.97 -26.61 -5.06
N LYS A 346 9.13 -26.18 -5.99
CA LYS A 346 9.58 -25.70 -7.32
C LYS A 346 10.35 -24.39 -7.26
N LEU A 347 10.06 -23.55 -6.27
CA LEU A 347 10.69 -22.24 -6.09
C LEU A 347 11.98 -22.30 -5.24
N GLY A 348 12.31 -23.46 -4.64
CA GLY A 348 13.49 -23.62 -3.79
C GLY A 348 13.44 -22.79 -2.51
N MET A 349 12.27 -22.30 -2.12
CA MET A 349 12.08 -21.45 -0.95
C MET A 349 11.86 -22.33 0.29
N GLY A 350 12.94 -22.60 1.03
CA GLY A 350 12.81 -22.82 2.46
C GLY A 350 12.16 -21.57 3.05
N ILE A 351 11.07 -21.71 3.79
CA ILE A 351 10.48 -20.57 4.50
C ILE A 351 11.49 -20.22 5.60
N ALA A 352 12.37 -19.26 5.32
CA ALA A 352 13.08 -18.54 6.36
C ALA A 352 12.05 -17.62 7.01
N ASP A 353 11.43 -18.10 8.09
CA ASP A 353 10.75 -17.23 9.03
C ASP A 353 11.81 -16.42 9.78
N GLU A 354 12.15 -15.24 9.26
CA GLU A 354 12.63 -14.14 10.10
C GLU A 354 11.46 -13.63 10.96
N ILE A 355 11.07 -14.42 11.96
CA ILE A 355 10.27 -13.98 13.10
C ILE A 355 10.85 -14.66 14.35
N HIS A 356 12.09 -14.32 14.70
CA HIS A 356 12.59 -14.27 16.07
C HIS A 356 13.98 -13.63 16.07
N LYS A 357 14.00 -12.30 16.15
CA LYS A 357 14.94 -11.50 16.94
C LYS A 357 14.23 -10.25 17.42
#